data_AF-A0A9E4FR65-F1
#
_entry.id   AF-A0A9E4FR65-F1
#
_cell.length_a   1.000
_cell.length_b   1.000
_cell.length_c   1.000
_cell.angle_alpha   90.00
_cell.angle_beta   90.00
_cell.angle_gamma   90.00
#
_symmetry.space_group_name_H-M   'P 1'
#
loop_
_entity.id
_entity.type
_entity.pdbx_description
1 polymer ?
#
loop_
_entity_poly.entity_id
_entity_poly.type
_entity_poly.pdbx_seq_one_letter_code
_entity_poly.pdbx_strand_id
1 'polypeptide(L)'
;MYHPTADLLFPHGLIGELRDLRGPAWADLVDHVLSLDEADPDSLAFLLMMVELGECLKCSSESYKFMQGCAVCGSRTIRCFKGSDEDLLLRFEQARRRIQEEYPTVAPLYPPSPPSPSRIEFTHPVS
;
A
#
# COMPACT_ATOMS: atom_id res chain seq x y z
N MET A 1 -9.94 16.15 -18.87
CA MET A 1 -10.35 14.83 -18.35
C MET A 1 -9.29 14.41 -17.34
N TYR A 2 -9.48 14.80 -16.09
CA TYR A 2 -8.60 14.47 -14.97
C TYR A 2 -8.98 13.06 -14.54
N HIS A 3 -8.05 12.10 -14.63
CA HIS A 3 -8.25 10.74 -14.12
C HIS A 3 -7.83 10.74 -12.64
N PRO A 4 -8.76 10.79 -11.69
CA PRO A 4 -8.45 11.06 -10.28
C PRO A 4 -7.91 9.82 -9.52
N THR A 5 -7.62 8.72 -10.20
CA THR A 5 -7.35 7.42 -9.56
C THR A 5 -6.23 6.66 -10.26
N ALA A 6 -5.29 7.37 -10.88
CA ALA A 6 -4.00 6.75 -11.14
C ALA A 6 -3.22 6.83 -9.84
N ASP A 7 -3.50 5.92 -8.90
CA ASP A 7 -2.59 5.67 -7.79
C ASP A 7 -1.26 5.28 -8.43
N LEU A 8 -0.34 6.23 -8.47
CA LEU A 8 0.97 6.08 -9.11
C LEU A 8 1.81 5.03 -8.37
N LEU A 9 1.38 4.65 -7.16
CA LEU A 9 2.01 3.70 -6.26
C LEU A 9 1.00 2.60 -5.90
N PHE A 10 1.50 1.40 -5.60
CA PHE A 10 0.67 0.25 -5.25
C PHE A 10 -0.25 0.60 -4.06
N PRO A 11 -1.59 0.51 -4.18
CA PRO A 11 -2.50 0.91 -3.12
C PRO A 11 -2.62 -0.17 -2.04
N HIS A 12 -2.72 0.26 -0.78
CA HIS A 12 -2.84 -0.62 0.39
C HIS A 12 -4.01 -1.61 0.29
N GLY A 13 -5.14 -1.17 -0.28
CA GLY A 13 -6.34 -2.01 -0.46
C GLY A 13 -6.14 -3.25 -1.35
N LEU A 14 -5.06 -3.32 -2.14
CA LEU A 14 -4.76 -4.47 -3.01
C LEU A 14 -3.83 -5.49 -2.38
N ILE A 15 -3.31 -5.25 -1.16
CA ILE A 15 -2.40 -6.16 -0.47
C ILE A 15 -3.04 -7.54 -0.26
N GLY A 16 -4.35 -7.58 0.03
CA GLY A 16 -5.08 -8.84 0.25
C GLY A 16 -5.12 -9.78 -0.96
N GLU A 17 -5.03 -9.25 -2.19
CA GLU A 17 -4.96 -10.08 -3.40
C GLU A 17 -3.64 -10.85 -3.51
N LEU A 18 -2.63 -10.45 -2.73
CA LEU A 18 -1.30 -11.07 -2.76
C LEU A 18 -1.17 -12.28 -1.84
N ARG A 19 -2.09 -12.45 -0.88
CA ARG A 19 -1.99 -13.43 0.22
C ARG A 19 -1.71 -14.86 -0.27
N ASP A 20 -2.56 -15.34 -1.18
CA ASP A 20 -2.55 -16.75 -1.61
C ASP A 20 -1.63 -17.00 -2.82
N LEU A 21 -0.71 -16.08 -3.11
CA LEU A 21 0.18 -16.18 -4.27
C LEU A 21 1.41 -17.06 -4.02
N ARG A 22 1.77 -17.30 -2.76
CA ARG A 22 2.97 -18.04 -2.33
C ARG A 22 2.70 -18.88 -1.08
N GLY A 23 3.76 -19.38 -0.44
CA GLY A 23 3.70 -20.26 0.71
C GLY A 23 3.22 -19.57 2.00
N PRO A 24 3.13 -20.33 3.09
CA PRO A 24 2.55 -19.86 4.35
C PRO A 24 3.28 -18.67 4.97
N ALA A 25 4.62 -18.64 4.89
CA ALA A 25 5.40 -17.52 5.42
C ALA A 25 5.06 -16.18 4.74
N TRP A 26 4.77 -16.22 3.44
CA TRP A 26 4.30 -15.05 2.70
C TRP A 26 2.87 -14.65 3.10
N ALA A 27 1.97 -15.63 3.23
CA ALA A 27 0.60 -15.38 3.66
C ALA A 27 0.57 -14.75 5.06
N ASP A 28 1.39 -15.23 6.00
CA ASP A 28 1.50 -14.68 7.35
C ASP A 28 1.98 -13.23 7.35
N LEU A 29 2.94 -12.87 6.47
CA LEU A 29 3.38 -11.49 6.30
C LEU A 29 2.25 -10.59 5.77
N VAL A 30 1.51 -11.07 4.77
CA VAL A 30 0.39 -10.33 4.19
C VAL A 30 -0.72 -10.13 5.23
N ASP A 31 -1.05 -11.17 6.00
CA ASP A 31 -2.06 -11.11 7.06
C ASP A 31 -1.63 -10.13 8.19
N HIS A 32 -0.35 -10.13 8.57
CA HIS A 32 0.20 -9.15 9.51
C HIS A 32 -0.02 -7.72 9.02
N VAL A 33 0.42 -7.41 7.80
CA VAL A 33 0.30 -6.06 7.23
C VAL A 33 -1.16 -5.62 7.10
N LEU A 34 -2.07 -6.51 6.68
CA LEU A 34 -3.50 -6.20 6.59
C LEU A 34 -4.16 -5.91 7.94
N SER A 35 -3.57 -6.35 9.04
CA SER A 35 -4.06 -6.06 10.39
C SER A 35 -3.68 -4.66 10.88
N LEU A 36 -2.79 -3.97 10.17
CA LEU A 36 -2.24 -2.67 10.55
C LEU A 36 -2.93 -1.53 9.80
N ASP A 37 -2.76 -0.32 10.33
CA ASP A 37 -3.18 0.90 9.63
C ASP A 37 -2.26 1.17 8.42
N GLU A 38 -2.77 1.87 7.41
CA GLU A 38 -2.00 2.22 6.23
C GLU A 38 -0.79 3.12 6.56
N ALA A 39 -0.88 3.93 7.63
CA ALA A 39 0.20 4.77 8.11
C ALA A 39 1.20 4.04 9.04
N ASP A 40 0.97 2.76 9.35
CA ASP A 40 1.90 1.98 10.16
C ASP A 40 3.24 1.79 9.42
N PRO A 41 4.39 1.91 10.10
CA PRO A 41 5.70 1.71 9.50
C PRO A 41 5.85 0.38 8.73
N ASP A 42 5.23 -0.70 9.21
CA ASP A 42 5.28 -2.01 8.55
C ASP A 42 4.43 -2.02 7.27
N SER A 43 3.27 -1.36 7.27
CA SER A 43 2.46 -1.17 6.06
C SER A 43 3.22 -0.36 5.00
N LEU A 44 3.84 0.75 5.41
CA LEU A 44 4.67 1.58 4.54
C LEU A 44 5.87 0.80 4.00
N ALA A 45 6.50 -0.03 4.84
CA ALA A 45 7.61 -0.89 4.44
C ALA A 45 7.19 -1.93 3.40
N PHE A 46 6.01 -2.53 3.55
CA PHE A 46 5.47 -3.46 2.57
C PHE A 46 5.19 -2.78 1.23
N LEU A 47 4.59 -1.59 1.25
CA LEU A 47 4.36 -0.80 0.04
C LEU A 47 5.67 -0.42 -0.66
N LEU A 48 6.67 0.04 0.10
CA LEU A 48 8.01 0.35 -0.42
C LEU A 48 8.65 -0.87 -1.07
N MET A 49 8.61 -2.03 -0.41
CA MET A 49 9.11 -3.29 -0.97
C MET A 49 8.43 -3.62 -2.30
N MET A 50 7.11 -3.49 -2.40
CA MET A 50 6.35 -3.75 -3.64
C MET A 50 6.72 -2.78 -4.76
N VAL A 51 6.94 -1.50 -4.44
CA VAL A 51 7.38 -0.47 -5.40
C VAL A 51 8.77 -0.80 -5.95
N GLU A 52 9.68 -1.26 -5.11
CA GLU A 52 11.04 -1.65 -5.50
C GLU A 52 11.04 -2.93 -6.34
N LEU A 53 10.27 -3.94 -5.93
CA LEU A 53 10.16 -5.21 -6.64
C LEU A 53 9.47 -5.07 -8.01
N GLY A 54 8.41 -4.26 -8.07
CA GLY A 54 7.64 -4.01 -9.29
C GLY A 54 8.22 -2.94 -10.20
N GLU A 55 9.35 -2.32 -9.81
CA GLU A 55 9.96 -1.16 -10.47
C GLU A 55 8.92 -0.07 -10.83
N CYS A 56 7.94 0.16 -9.94
CA CYS A 56 6.76 0.96 -10.24
C CYS A 56 7.10 2.39 -10.69
N LEU A 57 8.22 2.95 -10.20
CA LEU A 57 8.72 4.28 -10.58
C LEU A 57 9.23 4.37 -12.03
N LYS A 58 9.49 3.24 -12.70
CA LYS A 58 9.86 3.17 -14.12
C LYS A 58 8.65 2.91 -15.02
N CYS A 59 7.47 2.73 -14.45
CA CYS A 59 6.25 2.48 -15.21
C CYS A 59 5.76 3.77 -15.86
N SER A 60 6.01 3.92 -17.17
CA SER A 60 5.44 5.02 -17.95
C SER A 60 3.91 4.91 -18.04
N SER A 61 3.21 6.03 -18.19
CA SER A 61 1.74 6.07 -18.33
C SER A 61 1.20 5.27 -19.54
N GLU A 62 2.06 4.99 -20.53
CA GLU A 62 1.75 4.06 -21.63
C GLU A 62 1.81 2.59 -21.19
N SER A 63 2.71 2.25 -20.26
CA SER A 63 2.78 0.91 -19.65
C SER A 63 1.65 0.67 -18.64
N TYR A 64 1.16 1.73 -17.97
CA TYR A 64 -0.01 1.68 -17.10
C TYR A 64 -1.31 1.36 -17.86
N LYS A 65 -1.42 1.80 -19.13
CA LYS A 65 -2.53 1.45 -20.02
C LYS A 65 -2.40 0.03 -20.60
N PHE A 66 -1.18 -0.50 -20.67
CA PHE A 66 -0.89 -1.82 -21.25
C PHE A 66 -0.88 -2.95 -20.20
N MET A 67 -0.64 -2.64 -18.92
CA MET A 67 -0.78 -3.55 -17.79
C MET A 67 -2.13 -3.31 -17.11
N GLN A 68 -2.86 -4.38 -16.81
CA GLN A 68 -4.26 -4.40 -16.35
C GLN A 68 -4.48 -3.83 -14.91
N GLY A 69 -3.75 -2.78 -14.51
CA GLY A 69 -3.80 -2.15 -13.19
C GLY A 69 -2.73 -2.66 -12.21
N CYS A 70 -2.54 -1.92 -11.11
CA CYS A 70 -1.55 -2.21 -10.06
C CYS A 70 -1.72 -3.60 -9.43
N ALA A 71 -2.95 -4.10 -9.34
CA ALA A 71 -3.31 -5.45 -8.88
C ALA A 71 -2.62 -6.55 -9.70
N VAL A 72 -2.75 -6.49 -11.03
CA VAL A 72 -2.20 -7.51 -11.94
C VAL A 72 -0.69 -7.41 -12.00
N CYS A 73 -0.13 -6.19 -11.98
CA CYS A 73 1.31 -5.98 -11.92
C CYS A 73 1.88 -6.54 -10.60
N GLY A 74 1.31 -6.18 -9.45
CA GLY A 74 1.75 -6.67 -8.13
C GLY A 74 1.66 -8.19 -8.02
N SER A 75 0.53 -8.77 -8.44
CA SER A 75 0.34 -10.22 -8.45
C SER A 75 1.37 -10.93 -9.33
N ARG A 76 1.67 -10.39 -10.52
CA ARG A 76 2.68 -10.95 -11.42
C ARG A 76 4.09 -10.82 -10.84
N THR A 77 4.42 -9.67 -10.25
CA THR A 77 5.71 -9.44 -9.57
C THR A 77 5.95 -10.51 -8.53
N ILE A 78 4.96 -10.76 -7.65
CA ILE A 78 5.07 -11.80 -6.63
C ILE A 78 5.10 -13.20 -7.25
N ARG A 79 4.24 -13.56 -8.21
CA ARG A 79 4.26 -14.89 -8.84
C ARG A 79 5.56 -15.19 -9.60
N CYS A 80 6.14 -14.20 -10.26
CA CYS A 80 7.34 -14.36 -11.10
C CYS A 80 8.66 -14.13 -10.35
N PHE A 81 8.61 -13.73 -9.07
CA PHE A 81 9.79 -13.54 -8.25
C PHE A 81 10.60 -14.86 -8.15
N LYS A 82 11.90 -14.82 -8.45
CA LYS A 82 12.72 -16.04 -8.61
C LYS A 82 13.31 -16.58 -7.29
N GLY A 83 13.25 -15.80 -6.22
CA GLY A 83 13.73 -16.22 -4.89
C GLY A 83 12.67 -16.95 -4.08
N SER A 84 13.06 -17.37 -2.88
CA SER A 84 12.18 -18.02 -1.92
C SER A 84 11.30 -17.01 -1.17
N ASP A 85 10.38 -17.51 -0.36
CA ASP A 85 9.55 -16.66 0.49
C ASP A 85 10.43 -15.94 1.54
N GLU A 86 11.46 -16.61 2.05
CA GLU A 86 12.45 -16.00 2.95
C GLU A 86 13.20 -14.83 2.32
N ASP A 87 13.50 -14.89 1.00
CA ASP A 87 14.10 -13.76 0.28
C ASP A 87 13.15 -12.55 0.18
N LEU A 88 11.84 -12.80 0.16
CA LEU A 88 10.82 -11.74 0.19
C LEU A 88 10.73 -11.14 1.59
N LEU A 89 10.69 -11.98 2.63
CA LEU A 89 10.72 -11.53 4.02
C LEU A 89 11.98 -10.71 4.32
N LEU A 90 13.14 -11.12 3.79
CA LEU A 90 14.39 -10.36 3.93
C LEU A 90 14.30 -8.98 3.26
N ARG A 91 13.64 -8.87 2.10
CA ARG A 91 13.41 -7.57 1.45
C ARG A 91 12.44 -6.71 2.23
N PHE A 92 11.40 -7.31 2.79
CA PHE A 92 10.48 -6.62 3.69
C PHE A 92 11.25 -6.04 4.89
N GLU A 93 12.11 -6.83 5.53
CA GLU A 93 12.94 -6.39 6.65
C GLU A 93 13.92 -5.27 6.27
N GLN A 94 14.49 -5.32 5.06
CA GLN A 94 15.32 -4.25 4.52
C GLN A 94 14.50 -2.96 4.34
N ALA A 95 13.32 -3.04 3.73
CA ALA A 95 12.42 -1.91 3.56
C ALA A 95 11.98 -1.34 4.92
N ARG A 96 11.67 -2.21 5.89
CA ARG A 96 11.29 -1.81 7.25
C ARG A 96 12.39 -1.01 7.94
N ARG A 97 13.65 -1.46 7.84
CA ARG A 97 14.79 -0.69 8.38
C ARG A 97 14.89 0.69 7.74
N ARG A 98 14.70 0.79 6.42
CA ARG A 98 14.74 2.09 5.72
C ARG A 98 13.62 3.03 6.21
N ILE A 99 12.40 2.53 6.35
CA ILE A 99 11.28 3.32 6.90
C ILE A 99 11.60 3.77 8.33
N GLN A 100 12.16 2.89 9.17
CA GLN A 100 12.52 3.25 10.55
C GLN A 100 13.67 4.25 10.63
N GLU A 101 14.66 4.17 9.73
CA GLU A 101 15.78 5.12 9.64
C GLU A 101 15.32 6.49 9.13
N GLU A 102 14.40 6.52 8.17
CA GLU A 102 13.95 7.75 7.51
C GLU A 102 12.77 8.42 8.25
N TYR A 103 11.97 7.63 8.97
CA TYR A 103 10.84 8.07 9.80
C TYR A 103 10.99 7.60 11.27
N PRO A 104 12.05 7.99 11.98
CA PRO A 104 12.24 7.61 13.38
C PRO A 104 11.21 8.37 14.23
N THR A 105 10.07 7.74 14.48
CA THR A 105 8.95 8.26 15.30
C THR A 105 8.31 9.53 14.73
N VAL A 106 7.35 9.35 13.83
CA VAL A 106 6.48 10.45 13.38
C VAL A 106 5.60 10.87 14.57
N ALA A 107 6.01 11.93 15.27
CA ALA A 107 5.05 12.79 15.94
C ALA A 107 4.03 13.24 14.88
N PRO A 108 2.71 13.16 15.13
CA PRO A 108 1.71 13.27 14.08
C PRO A 108 1.90 14.56 13.29
N LEU A 109 2.21 14.41 11.99
CA LEU A 109 2.36 15.53 11.05
C LEU A 109 1.03 16.27 10.82
N TYR A 110 -0.07 15.72 11.33
CA TYR A 110 -1.36 16.40 11.38
C TYR A 110 -2.03 16.16 12.75
N PRO A 111 -2.45 17.21 13.47
CA PRO A 111 -3.30 17.02 14.64
C PRO A 111 -4.56 16.26 14.24
N PRO A 112 -5.18 15.44 15.14
CA PRO A 112 -6.42 14.75 14.81
C PRO A 112 -7.42 15.78 14.26
N SER A 113 -7.95 15.50 13.07
CA SER A 113 -8.93 16.35 12.41
C SER A 113 -10.00 16.75 13.44
N PRO A 114 -10.32 18.05 13.57
CA PRO A 114 -11.38 18.46 14.50
C PRO A 114 -12.64 17.65 14.18
N PRO A 115 -13.40 17.21 15.20
CA PRO A 115 -14.62 16.44 14.97
C PRO A 115 -15.45 17.19 13.94
N SER A 116 -15.84 16.47 12.87
CA SER A 116 -16.64 17.00 11.78
C SER A 116 -17.77 17.82 12.39
N PRO A 117 -17.96 19.11 12.01
CA PRO A 117 -19.01 19.93 12.61
C PRO A 117 -20.30 19.17 12.39
N SER A 118 -20.89 18.72 13.51
CA SER A 118 -22.16 18.02 13.56
C SER A 118 -23.10 18.69 12.57
N ARG A 119 -23.54 17.90 11.58
CA ARG A 119 -24.52 18.21 10.55
C ARG A 119 -25.42 19.35 11.04
N ILE A 120 -25.24 20.55 10.48
CA ILE A 120 -26.18 21.65 10.67
C ILE A 120 -27.53 21.10 10.21
N GLU A 121 -28.41 20.79 11.15
CA GLU A 121 -29.78 20.43 10.86
C GLU A 121 -30.45 21.69 10.31
N PHE A 122 -30.49 21.78 8.98
CA PHE A 122 -31.32 22.75 8.29
C PHE A 122 -32.77 22.37 8.56
N THR A 123 -33.34 22.87 9.65
CA THR A 123 -34.78 22.92 9.84
C THR A 123 -35.33 23.91 8.82
N HIS A 124 -35.80 23.40 7.69
CA HIS A 124 -36.59 24.19 6.75
C HIS A 124 -37.93 24.54 7.44
N PRO A 125 -38.31 25.83 7.53
CA PRO A 125 -39.65 26.19 7.96
C PRO A 125 -40.64 25.78 6.86
N VAL A 126 -41.57 24.89 7.22
CA VAL A 126 -42.80 24.66 6.44
C VAL A 126 -43.66 25.92 6.57
N SER A 127 -43.97 26.55 5.44
CA SER A 127 -45.06 27.52 5.26
C SER A 127 -45.88 27.10 4.06
#